data_AF-A0A7S4F696-F1
#
_entry.id   AF-A0A7S4F696-F1
#
_cell.length_a   1.000
_cell.length_b   1.000
_cell.length_c   1.000
_cell.angle_alpha   90.00
_cell.angle_beta   90.00
_cell.angle_gamma   90.00
#
_symmetry.space_group_name_H-M   'P 1'
#
loop_
_entity.id
_entity.type
_entity.pdbx_description
1 polymer ?
#
loop_
_entity_poly.entity_id
_entity_poly.type
_entity_poly.pdbx_seq_one_letter_code
_entity_poly.pdbx_strand_id
1 'polypeptide(L)'
;VEPVDGGLFVGKYTVRTAGEYKMEVLYHEAHLQGSPFSVRVLPAPTHTGSCIRLFAQSEDEPLADAVAGIESSFEISARDAFGNVRLGGGETFLGKFIGAESTDAQVVDQQDGSYKVRYTLRLAGEYLLSITRGGEHIGGSRFALVVQPNETHAPACRAYGQALHIGQAGTHCSFNIEARDQFSNLRMRGGDSFSVMLVGPQNVEGAVVDEGDGTYSASYRTTTVGHYSLCIYLAGEHVHGSPFELLISGGETHPPSCTKEAVPNAPNLQGATETLSKILPKSVAGAKCSFVIQARDCFGNPRGRGGDPFVCTLSGAQLLKADVGDNGDGTYLVSFAPSLAGDYLVAVTLNKQHICGSRYPLSVGAASAHASACVVSGSGLHSATAGKMSKFALQAFDAYGNTTEVAPEEVEVRIVRRHDGGGGG
;
A
#
# COMPACT_ATOMS: atom_id res chain seq x y z
N VAL A 1 -62.14 58.11 26.74
CA VAL A 1 -61.97 59.50 26.31
C VAL A 1 -61.97 60.35 27.57
N GLU A 2 -60.99 61.23 27.76
CA GLU A 2 -60.81 62.02 28.98
C GLU A 2 -61.16 63.48 28.68
N PRO A 3 -61.96 64.16 29.52
CA PRO A 3 -62.22 65.59 29.35
C PRO A 3 -60.96 66.40 29.67
N VAL A 4 -60.71 67.46 28.90
CA VAL A 4 -59.60 68.39 29.13
C VAL A 4 -60.14 69.72 29.64
N ASP A 5 -60.58 70.62 28.76
CA ASP A 5 -61.24 71.90 29.10
C ASP A 5 -62.07 72.40 27.89
N GLY A 6 -63.06 73.28 28.12
CA GLY A 6 -63.84 73.94 27.05
C GLY A 6 -64.67 73.02 26.16
N GLY A 7 -65.07 71.83 26.65
CA GLY A 7 -65.79 70.83 25.84
C GLY A 7 -64.89 69.94 24.96
N LEU A 8 -63.56 70.04 25.10
CA LEU A 8 -62.59 69.18 24.43
C LEU A 8 -62.41 67.85 25.19
N PHE A 9 -62.41 66.75 24.44
CA PHE A 9 -62.15 65.42 24.95
C PHE A 9 -60.99 64.76 24.19
N VAL A 10 -60.11 64.05 24.89
CA VAL A 10 -58.98 63.32 24.31
C VAL A 10 -59.22 61.82 24.37
N GLY A 11 -59.27 61.19 23.20
CA GLY A 11 -59.28 59.73 23.06
C GLY A 11 -57.84 59.20 22.98
N LYS A 12 -57.54 58.15 23.74
CA LYS A 12 -56.29 57.39 23.63
C LYS A 12 -56.64 55.95 23.29
N TYR A 13 -55.90 55.35 22.37
CA TYR A 13 -56.04 53.96 22.00
C TYR A 13 -54.66 53.37 21.70
N THR A 14 -54.55 52.05 21.82
CA THR A 14 -53.33 51.31 21.50
C THR A 14 -53.73 50.13 20.62
N VAL A 15 -53.09 50.02 19.45
CA VAL A 15 -53.23 48.87 18.54
C VAL A 15 -51.89 48.15 18.51
N ARG A 16 -51.90 46.83 18.71
CA ARG A 16 -50.68 45.99 18.70
C ARG A 16 -50.43 45.29 17.38
N THR A 17 -51.44 45.20 16.53
CA THR A 17 -51.36 44.55 15.23
C THR A 17 -51.28 45.60 14.13
N ALA A 18 -50.33 45.45 13.22
CA ALA A 18 -50.21 46.32 12.06
C ALA A 18 -51.31 45.98 11.05
N GLY A 19 -51.80 47.00 10.34
CA GLY A 19 -52.87 46.82 9.36
C GLY A 19 -53.69 48.08 9.12
N GLU A 20 -54.71 47.92 8.30
CA GLU A 20 -55.71 48.97 8.04
C GLU A 20 -56.90 48.81 8.99
N TYR A 21 -57.20 49.86 9.75
CA TYR A 21 -58.28 49.89 10.72
C TYR A 21 -59.31 50.95 10.36
N LYS A 22 -60.55 50.74 10.82
CA LYS A 22 -61.60 51.76 10.82
C LYS A 22 -61.86 52.20 12.26
N MET A 23 -61.72 53.48 12.53
CA MET A 23 -62.01 54.07 13.83
C MET A 23 -63.36 54.77 13.78
N GLU A 24 -64.33 54.21 14.50
CA GLU A 24 -65.66 54.78 14.65
C GLU A 24 -65.72 55.66 15.90
N VAL A 25 -66.05 56.93 15.72
CA VAL A 25 -66.34 57.87 16.80
C VAL A 25 -67.83 58.19 16.75
N LEU A 26 -68.56 57.78 17.79
CA LEU A 26 -70.02 57.88 17.88
C LEU A 26 -70.43 58.79 19.04
N TYR A 27 -71.53 59.52 18.88
CA TYR A 27 -72.23 60.24 19.94
C TYR A 27 -73.72 59.89 19.87
N HIS A 28 -74.26 59.28 20.93
CA HIS A 28 -75.61 58.69 20.93
C HIS A 28 -75.86 57.78 19.71
N GLU A 29 -74.95 56.84 19.45
CA GLU A 29 -75.00 55.89 18.31
C GLU A 29 -74.93 56.51 16.91
N ALA A 30 -74.91 57.84 16.78
CA ALA A 30 -74.68 58.54 15.53
C ALA A 30 -73.19 58.79 15.31
N HIS A 31 -72.71 58.56 14.09
CA HIS A 31 -71.35 58.93 13.70
C HIS A 31 -71.13 60.43 13.83
N LEU A 32 -70.04 60.82 14.47
CA LEU A 32 -69.55 62.19 14.37
C LEU A 32 -69.05 62.48 12.96
N GLN A 33 -68.98 63.75 12.60
CA GLN A 33 -68.51 64.18 11.29
C GLN A 33 -67.13 63.57 10.95
N GLY A 34 -67.05 62.89 9.79
CA GLY A 34 -65.83 62.23 9.32
C GLY A 34 -65.60 60.80 9.82
N SER A 35 -66.41 60.33 10.79
CA SER A 35 -66.42 58.93 11.23
C SER A 35 -67.18 58.05 10.22
N PRO A 36 -66.69 56.83 9.87
CA PRO A 36 -65.45 56.21 10.35
C PRO A 36 -64.18 56.76 9.68
N PHE A 37 -63.12 56.89 10.47
CA PHE A 37 -61.79 57.29 9.98
C PHE A 37 -60.96 56.05 9.59
N SER A 38 -60.24 56.12 8.46
CA SER A 38 -59.24 55.10 8.10
C SER A 38 -57.94 55.35 8.85
N VAL A 39 -57.44 54.33 9.56
CA VAL A 39 -56.21 54.40 10.34
C VAL A 39 -55.28 53.27 9.89
N ARG A 40 -54.19 53.63 9.21
CA ARG A 40 -53.11 52.71 8.89
C ARG A 40 -52.14 52.61 10.06
N VAL A 41 -52.06 51.43 10.66
CA VAL A 41 -51.10 51.12 11.73
C VAL A 41 -49.89 50.42 11.10
N LEU A 42 -48.72 51.05 11.18
CA LEU A 42 -47.46 50.48 10.69
C LEU A 42 -46.78 49.63 11.77
N PRO A 43 -45.99 48.61 11.38
CA PRO A 43 -45.15 47.87 12.32
C PRO A 43 -44.17 48.78 13.04
N ALA A 44 -43.91 48.52 14.32
CA ALA A 44 -42.90 49.22 15.10
C ALA A 44 -41.48 48.83 14.64
N PRO A 45 -40.40 49.45 15.16
CA PRO A 45 -39.03 49.05 14.85
C PRO A 45 -38.77 47.58 15.15
N THR A 46 -37.80 47.01 14.43
CA THR A 46 -37.43 45.60 14.53
C THR A 46 -37.00 45.24 15.95
N HIS A 47 -37.56 44.15 16.48
CA HIS A 47 -37.17 43.54 17.73
C HIS A 47 -36.48 42.20 17.43
N THR A 48 -35.19 42.09 17.82
CA THR A 48 -34.33 40.98 17.38
C THR A 48 -34.91 39.62 17.75
N GLY A 49 -35.32 39.42 19.00
CA GLY A 49 -35.86 38.14 19.48
C GLY A 49 -37.23 37.76 18.90
N SER A 50 -37.95 38.70 18.26
CA SER A 50 -39.22 38.42 17.58
C SER A 50 -39.04 38.12 16.10
N CYS A 51 -37.85 38.36 15.54
CA CYS A 51 -37.52 37.94 14.19
C CYS A 51 -37.41 36.41 14.17
N ILE A 52 -37.82 35.79 13.07
CA ILE A 52 -37.84 34.33 12.94
C ILE A 52 -37.35 33.89 11.57
N ARG A 53 -36.88 32.65 11.47
CA ARG A 53 -36.78 31.95 10.18
C ARG A 53 -38.19 31.74 9.61
N LEU A 54 -38.35 31.83 8.30
CA LEU A 54 -39.58 31.40 7.62
C LEU A 54 -39.48 29.89 7.40
N PHE A 55 -40.37 29.15 8.06
CA PHE A 55 -40.41 27.69 8.06
C PHE A 55 -41.46 27.19 7.05
N ALA A 56 -41.24 25.99 6.51
CA ALA A 56 -42.26 25.33 5.69
C ALA A 56 -43.34 24.64 6.55
N GLN A 57 -43.01 24.18 7.77
CA GLN A 57 -43.92 23.39 8.61
C GLN A 57 -43.99 23.77 10.10
N SER A 58 -42.87 24.07 10.80
CA SER A 58 -42.91 24.49 12.22
C SER A 58 -41.66 25.26 12.67
N GLU A 59 -41.75 26.01 13.79
CA GLU A 59 -40.67 26.87 14.30
C GLU A 59 -39.47 26.12 14.90
N ASP A 60 -39.65 24.86 15.31
CA ASP A 60 -38.63 24.02 15.93
C ASP A 60 -37.94 23.06 14.92
N GLU A 61 -38.30 23.13 13.64
CA GLU A 61 -37.70 22.29 12.61
C GLU A 61 -36.20 22.60 12.44
N PRO A 62 -35.30 21.62 12.28
CA PRO A 62 -33.91 21.88 11.93
C PRO A 62 -33.78 22.51 10.53
N LEU A 63 -32.56 22.88 10.12
CA LEU A 63 -32.30 23.11 8.70
C LEU A 63 -32.33 21.77 7.98
N ALA A 64 -32.91 21.73 6.78
CA ALA A 64 -32.82 20.55 5.94
C ALA A 64 -31.35 20.21 5.68
N ASP A 65 -31.03 18.91 5.63
CA ASP A 65 -29.70 18.42 5.33
C ASP A 65 -29.14 19.11 4.07
N ALA A 66 -27.90 19.58 4.16
CA ALA A 66 -27.19 20.20 3.05
C ALA A 66 -26.18 19.23 2.47
N VAL A 67 -25.75 19.46 1.23
CA VAL A 67 -24.70 18.70 0.56
C VAL A 67 -23.48 19.60 0.37
N ALA A 68 -22.29 19.09 0.66
CA ALA A 68 -21.05 19.84 0.55
C ALA A 68 -20.88 20.48 -0.84
N GLY A 69 -20.63 21.79 -0.88
CA GLY A 69 -20.44 22.58 -2.10
C GLY A 69 -21.72 22.93 -2.86
N ILE A 70 -22.90 22.50 -2.42
CA ILE A 70 -24.17 22.91 -3.00
C ILE A 70 -24.68 24.16 -2.26
N GLU A 71 -25.11 25.18 -3.03
CA GLU A 71 -25.71 26.38 -2.44
C GLU A 71 -27.10 26.07 -1.87
N SER A 72 -27.30 26.41 -0.61
CA SER A 72 -28.59 26.35 0.07
C SER A 72 -29.02 27.73 0.53
N SER A 73 -30.33 27.93 0.67
CA SER A 73 -30.87 29.19 1.16
C SER A 73 -32.19 29.05 1.90
N PHE A 74 -32.47 29.99 2.79
CA PHE A 74 -33.76 30.16 3.46
C PHE A 74 -34.00 31.64 3.73
N GLU A 75 -35.20 32.00 4.19
CA GLU A 75 -35.56 33.38 4.49
C GLU A 75 -35.79 33.58 5.99
N ILE A 76 -35.46 34.78 6.48
CA ILE A 76 -35.84 35.26 7.80
C ILE A 76 -36.78 36.45 7.65
N SER A 77 -37.71 36.59 8.60
CA SER A 77 -38.67 37.69 8.66
C SER A 77 -38.30 38.62 9.81
N ALA A 78 -38.04 39.88 9.49
CA ALA A 78 -37.87 40.93 10.48
C ALA A 78 -39.24 41.32 11.04
N ARG A 79 -39.36 41.32 12.37
CA ARG A 79 -40.61 41.58 13.07
C ARG A 79 -40.40 42.56 14.22
N ASP A 80 -41.45 43.30 14.55
CA ASP A 80 -41.46 44.10 15.78
C ASP A 80 -41.73 43.24 17.03
N ALA A 81 -41.71 43.87 18.21
CA ALA A 81 -41.91 43.16 19.49
C ALA A 81 -43.30 42.53 19.65
N PHE A 82 -44.27 42.90 18.80
CA PHE A 82 -45.62 42.34 18.78
C PHE A 82 -45.79 41.28 17.67
N GLY A 83 -44.73 40.95 16.95
CA GLY A 83 -44.72 39.95 15.88
C GLY A 83 -45.20 40.46 14.53
N ASN A 84 -45.40 41.77 14.36
CA ASN A 84 -45.79 42.34 13.07
C ASN A 84 -44.60 42.31 12.11
N VAL A 85 -44.84 41.82 10.89
CA VAL A 85 -43.83 41.78 9.82
C VAL A 85 -43.48 43.21 9.39
N ARG A 86 -42.18 43.53 9.38
CA ARG A 86 -41.68 44.80 8.84
C ARG A 86 -42.03 44.89 7.35
N LEU A 87 -42.32 46.09 6.85
CA LEU A 87 -42.71 46.29 5.43
C LEU A 87 -41.53 46.76 4.55
N GLY A 88 -40.34 46.86 5.12
CA GLY A 88 -39.16 47.38 4.45
C GLY A 88 -37.87 46.80 5.03
N GLY A 89 -36.79 47.01 4.31
CA GLY A 89 -35.44 46.55 4.67
C GLY A 89 -34.67 47.51 5.59
N GLY A 90 -33.35 47.34 5.59
CA GLY A 90 -32.37 48.22 6.26
C GLY A 90 -31.76 47.66 7.53
N GLU A 91 -32.17 46.47 7.99
CA GLU A 91 -31.54 45.81 9.12
C GLU A 91 -30.29 45.06 8.69
N THR A 92 -29.29 44.97 9.56
CA THR A 92 -28.10 44.16 9.33
C THR A 92 -28.13 42.90 10.18
N PHE A 93 -28.49 41.79 9.56
CA PHE A 93 -28.39 40.46 10.15
C PHE A 93 -27.06 39.81 9.77
N LEU A 94 -26.45 39.10 10.73
CA LEU A 94 -25.22 38.34 10.54
C LEU A 94 -25.52 36.86 10.73
N GLY A 95 -25.17 36.04 9.75
CA GLY A 95 -25.22 34.60 9.84
C GLY A 95 -23.84 34.00 10.01
N LYS A 96 -23.64 33.15 11.01
CA LYS A 96 -22.37 32.47 11.26
C LYS A 96 -22.57 31.00 11.58
N PHE A 97 -21.92 30.14 10.81
CA PHE A 97 -21.82 28.71 11.08
C PHE A 97 -20.66 28.42 12.04
N ILE A 98 -20.90 27.54 13.00
CA ILE A 98 -19.93 27.02 13.95
C ILE A 98 -20.09 25.50 13.99
N GLY A 99 -19.00 24.74 13.91
CA GLY A 99 -19.06 23.28 13.87
C GLY A 99 -17.81 22.71 13.22
N ALA A 100 -18.01 21.84 12.22
CA ALA A 100 -16.92 21.25 11.45
C ALA A 100 -15.96 22.31 10.86
N GLU A 101 -16.50 23.44 10.39
CA GLU A 101 -15.72 24.66 10.12
C GLU A 101 -16.47 25.91 10.62
N SER A 102 -15.76 27.04 10.78
CA SER A 102 -16.39 28.34 11.06
C SER A 102 -16.40 29.18 9.79
N THR A 103 -17.58 29.56 9.33
CA THR A 103 -17.75 30.40 8.14
C THR A 103 -19.01 31.26 8.24
N ASP A 104 -19.03 32.37 7.51
CA ASP A 104 -20.16 33.30 7.52
C ASP A 104 -21.15 32.95 6.41
N ALA A 105 -22.44 33.11 6.69
CA ALA A 105 -23.50 33.04 5.71
C ALA A 105 -23.71 34.42 5.06
N GLN A 106 -24.11 34.43 3.80
CA GLN A 106 -24.50 35.67 3.13
C GLN A 106 -25.96 35.99 3.47
N VAL A 107 -26.22 37.15 4.05
CA VAL A 107 -27.59 37.62 4.32
C VAL A 107 -27.93 38.79 3.40
N VAL A 108 -29.00 38.65 2.63
CA VAL A 108 -29.43 39.61 1.60
C VAL A 108 -30.81 40.15 1.92
N ASP A 109 -30.88 41.44 2.18
CA ASP A 109 -32.13 42.19 2.36
C ASP A 109 -32.96 42.21 1.07
N GLN A 110 -34.22 41.76 1.15
CA GLN A 110 -35.17 41.77 0.03
C GLN A 110 -35.99 43.06 -0.04
N GLN A 111 -35.76 43.99 0.89
CA GLN A 111 -36.42 45.31 0.98
C GLN A 111 -37.93 45.27 1.27
N ASP A 112 -38.46 44.11 1.66
CA ASP A 112 -39.88 43.90 1.98
C ASP A 112 -40.08 43.44 3.44
N GLY A 113 -39.02 43.49 4.25
CA GLY A 113 -38.99 42.97 5.62
C GLY A 113 -38.57 41.51 5.74
N SER A 114 -38.30 40.84 4.62
CA SER A 114 -37.63 39.53 4.57
C SER A 114 -36.15 39.67 4.20
N TYR A 115 -35.35 38.70 4.65
CA TYR A 115 -33.93 38.63 4.33
C TYR A 115 -33.58 37.20 3.94
N LYS A 116 -32.94 37.04 2.79
CA LYS A 116 -32.52 35.73 2.27
C LYS A 116 -31.13 35.39 2.75
N VAL A 117 -31.01 34.31 3.51
CA VAL A 117 -29.75 33.73 3.95
C VAL A 117 -29.30 32.70 2.91
N ARG A 118 -28.11 32.87 2.33
CA ARG A 118 -27.46 31.93 1.39
C ARG A 118 -26.16 31.41 1.99
N TYR A 119 -25.85 30.15 1.72
CA TYR A 119 -24.59 29.55 2.17
C TYR A 119 -24.17 28.39 1.27
N THR A 120 -22.85 28.14 1.27
CA THR A 120 -22.22 26.98 0.62
C THR A 120 -21.12 26.48 1.55
N LEU A 121 -21.36 25.35 2.21
CA LEU A 121 -20.42 24.73 3.14
C LEU A 121 -19.65 23.63 2.41
N ARG A 122 -18.33 23.55 2.58
CA ARG A 122 -17.49 22.61 1.82
C ARG A 122 -17.10 21.39 2.64
N LEU A 123 -17.03 21.52 3.97
CA LEU A 123 -16.71 20.42 4.85
C LEU A 123 -18.01 19.73 5.31
N ALA A 124 -18.05 18.40 5.23
CA ALA A 124 -19.14 17.61 5.74
C ALA A 124 -19.07 17.54 7.28
N GLY A 125 -20.22 17.44 7.94
CA GLY A 125 -20.32 17.34 9.39
C GLY A 125 -21.45 18.16 9.97
N GLU A 126 -21.43 18.30 11.29
CA GLU A 126 -22.46 19.01 12.05
C GLU A 126 -22.09 20.49 12.21
N TYR A 127 -23.12 21.33 12.11
CA TYR A 127 -23.03 22.78 12.24
C TYR A 127 -24.19 23.35 13.07
N LEU A 128 -23.91 24.47 13.71
CA LEU A 128 -24.89 25.37 14.32
C LEU A 128 -24.83 26.72 13.62
N LEU A 129 -25.95 27.13 13.01
CA LEU A 129 -26.09 28.46 12.42
C LEU A 129 -26.65 29.45 13.43
N SER A 130 -25.85 30.46 13.75
CA SER A 130 -26.27 31.62 14.53
C SER A 130 -26.68 32.75 13.59
N ILE A 131 -27.92 33.22 13.70
CA ILE A 131 -28.38 34.45 13.05
C ILE A 131 -28.55 35.51 14.15
N THR A 132 -27.83 36.63 14.01
CA THR A 132 -27.84 37.71 15.01
C THR A 132 -28.07 39.08 14.38
N ARG A 133 -28.61 40.01 15.18
CA ARG A 133 -28.71 41.44 14.84
C ARG A 133 -28.23 42.24 16.05
N GLY A 134 -27.22 43.09 15.87
CA GLY A 134 -26.62 43.82 16.99
C GLY A 134 -26.03 42.92 18.08
N GLY A 135 -25.61 41.70 17.74
CA GLY A 135 -25.09 40.70 18.69
C GLY A 135 -26.15 39.84 19.39
N GLU A 136 -27.43 40.16 19.25
CA GLU A 136 -28.53 39.39 19.83
C GLU A 136 -29.06 38.35 18.83
N HIS A 137 -29.46 37.19 19.34
CA HIS A 137 -30.03 36.10 18.54
C HIS A 137 -31.48 36.38 18.14
N ILE A 138 -31.84 36.01 16.91
CA ILE A 138 -33.26 35.93 16.51
C ILE A 138 -33.93 34.71 17.16
N GLY A 139 -35.27 34.67 17.12
CA GLY A 139 -36.05 33.52 17.58
C GLY A 139 -35.63 32.22 16.88
N GLY A 140 -35.38 31.17 17.67
CA GLY A 140 -34.96 29.84 17.18
C GLY A 140 -33.49 29.75 16.73
N SER A 141 -32.70 30.84 16.79
CA SER A 141 -31.31 30.83 16.36
C SER A 141 -30.46 29.80 17.12
N ARG A 142 -29.37 29.35 16.46
CA ARG A 142 -28.62 28.10 16.69
C ARG A 142 -29.27 26.91 15.99
N PHE A 143 -29.59 27.13 14.73
CA PHE A 143 -30.21 26.11 13.89
C PHE A 143 -29.20 24.99 13.63
N ALA A 144 -29.55 23.76 14.02
CA ALA A 144 -28.76 22.59 13.70
C ALA A 144 -28.84 22.29 12.20
N LEU A 145 -27.69 21.94 11.62
CA LEU A 145 -27.53 21.55 10.22
C LEU A 145 -26.52 20.41 10.14
N VAL A 146 -26.88 19.36 9.40
CA VAL A 146 -25.94 18.32 9.00
C VAL A 146 -25.60 18.55 7.52
N VAL A 147 -24.31 18.65 7.22
CA VAL A 147 -23.78 18.70 5.85
C VAL A 147 -23.28 17.31 5.49
N GLN A 148 -23.90 16.70 4.48
CA GLN A 148 -23.47 15.42 3.94
C GLN A 148 -22.36 15.63 2.89
N PRO A 149 -21.42 14.68 2.76
CA PRO A 149 -20.46 14.67 1.65
C PRO A 149 -21.17 14.68 0.29
N ASN A 150 -20.57 15.33 -0.69
CA ASN A 150 -21.08 15.31 -2.07
C ASN A 150 -20.75 13.98 -2.78
N GLU A 151 -21.05 13.90 -4.07
CA GLU A 151 -20.67 12.78 -4.94
C GLU A 151 -19.16 12.52 -4.89
N THR A 152 -18.81 11.24 -4.97
CA THR A 152 -17.43 10.77 -4.92
C THR A 152 -16.64 11.33 -6.11
N HIS A 153 -15.44 11.84 -5.85
CA HIS A 153 -14.57 12.46 -6.83
C HIS A 153 -13.26 11.68 -6.89
N ALA A 154 -12.98 11.04 -8.04
CA ALA A 154 -11.86 10.10 -8.17
C ALA A 154 -10.51 10.70 -7.74
N PRO A 155 -10.11 11.91 -8.19
CA PRO A 155 -8.84 12.52 -7.80
C PRO A 155 -8.70 12.86 -6.31
N ALA A 156 -9.80 12.85 -5.54
CA ALA A 156 -9.80 13.06 -4.09
C ALA A 156 -9.82 11.75 -3.30
N CYS A 157 -10.22 10.62 -3.92
CA CYS A 157 -10.22 9.30 -3.29
C CYS A 157 -8.79 8.87 -2.98
N ARG A 158 -8.59 8.16 -1.86
CA ARG A 158 -7.25 7.77 -1.39
C ARG A 158 -7.16 6.25 -1.25
N ALA A 159 -6.09 5.66 -1.76
CA ALA A 159 -5.74 4.27 -1.47
C ALA A 159 -4.59 4.20 -0.48
N TYR A 160 -4.61 3.22 0.44
CA TYR A 160 -3.51 2.98 1.38
C TYR A 160 -3.36 1.49 1.70
N GLY A 161 -2.12 1.09 1.98
CA GLY A 161 -1.76 -0.29 2.29
C GLY A 161 -0.43 -0.69 1.64
N GLN A 162 0.29 -1.63 2.24
CA GLN A 162 1.60 -2.07 1.74
C GLN A 162 1.52 -2.71 0.35
N ALA A 163 0.39 -3.37 0.05
CA ALA A 163 0.08 -3.97 -1.24
C ALA A 163 -0.02 -2.96 -2.40
N LEU A 164 0.02 -1.65 -2.15
CA LEU A 164 0.16 -0.67 -3.23
C LEU A 164 1.57 -0.65 -3.83
N HIS A 165 2.58 -1.10 -3.07
CA HIS A 165 3.99 -0.90 -3.40
C HIS A 165 4.81 -2.18 -3.43
N ILE A 166 4.48 -3.17 -2.60
CA ILE A 166 5.17 -4.47 -2.61
C ILE A 166 4.20 -5.63 -2.44
N GLY A 167 4.52 -6.76 -3.07
CA GLY A 167 3.79 -8.01 -2.93
C GLY A 167 4.68 -9.23 -3.12
N GLN A 168 4.10 -10.41 -2.92
CA GLN A 168 4.78 -11.69 -3.10
C GLN A 168 4.00 -12.56 -4.10
N ALA A 169 4.72 -13.19 -5.03
CA ALA A 169 4.10 -14.05 -6.03
C ALA A 169 3.28 -15.17 -5.35
N GLY A 170 2.05 -15.35 -5.83
CA GLY A 170 1.11 -16.35 -5.35
C GLY A 170 0.35 -16.00 -4.08
N THR A 171 0.64 -14.89 -3.38
CA THR A 171 -0.11 -14.47 -2.20
C THR A 171 -1.27 -13.54 -2.59
N HIS A 172 -2.33 -13.51 -1.76
CA HIS A 172 -3.36 -12.49 -1.86
C HIS A 172 -2.84 -11.21 -1.19
N CYS A 173 -2.71 -10.15 -1.98
CA CYS A 173 -2.30 -8.84 -1.49
C CYS A 173 -3.54 -7.95 -1.39
N SER A 174 -3.74 -7.28 -0.25
CA SER A 174 -4.90 -6.43 0.01
C SER A 174 -4.51 -5.03 0.47
N PHE A 175 -5.32 -4.05 0.08
CA PHE A 175 -5.22 -2.64 0.48
C PHE A 175 -6.62 -2.03 0.59
N ASN A 176 -6.71 -0.82 1.14
CA ASN A 176 -7.98 -0.13 1.33
C ASN A 176 -8.08 1.11 0.44
N ILE A 177 -9.30 1.48 0.09
CA ILE A 177 -9.65 2.70 -0.65
C ILE A 177 -10.70 3.46 0.17
N GLU A 178 -10.49 4.76 0.33
CA GLU A 178 -11.48 5.70 0.88
C GLU A 178 -12.11 6.49 -0.26
N ALA A 179 -13.43 6.38 -0.40
CA ALA A 179 -14.21 7.24 -1.27
C ALA A 179 -14.34 8.62 -0.65
N ARG A 180 -13.97 9.65 -1.41
CA ARG A 180 -14.00 11.04 -0.96
C ARG A 180 -14.62 11.93 -2.01
N ASP A 181 -15.34 12.96 -1.59
CA ASP A 181 -15.83 13.99 -2.50
C ASP A 181 -14.71 14.98 -2.90
N GLN A 182 -15.03 15.94 -3.77
CA GLN A 182 -14.05 16.93 -4.25
C GLN A 182 -13.43 17.82 -3.16
N PHE A 183 -14.05 17.90 -1.97
CA PHE A 183 -13.55 18.64 -0.82
C PHE A 183 -12.84 17.74 0.20
N SER A 184 -12.55 16.49 -0.20
CA SER A 184 -11.92 15.47 0.63
C SER A 184 -12.79 14.98 1.80
N ASN A 185 -14.10 15.19 1.78
CA ASN A 185 -14.99 14.61 2.77
C ASN A 185 -15.11 13.10 2.54
N LEU A 186 -14.98 12.31 3.61
CA LEU A 186 -15.20 10.87 3.52
C LEU A 186 -16.68 10.60 3.23
N ARG A 187 -16.96 9.76 2.23
CA ARG A 187 -18.32 9.26 1.99
C ARG A 187 -18.78 8.44 3.20
N MET A 188 -20.06 8.51 3.54
CA MET A 188 -20.63 7.79 4.69
C MET A 188 -21.40 6.53 4.28
N ARG A 189 -21.39 6.20 2.98
CA ARG A 189 -22.10 5.09 2.37
C ARG A 189 -21.27 4.56 1.20
N GLY A 190 -21.39 3.26 0.96
CA GLY A 190 -20.87 2.60 -0.23
C GLY A 190 -21.67 2.89 -1.51
N GLY A 191 -21.47 2.07 -2.52
CA GLY A 191 -22.14 2.09 -3.82
C GLY A 191 -21.31 2.64 -4.98
N ASP A 192 -20.07 3.07 -4.73
CA ASP A 192 -19.16 3.55 -5.77
C ASP A 192 -18.53 2.38 -6.52
N SER A 193 -18.37 2.53 -7.84
CA SER A 193 -17.81 1.50 -8.72
C SER A 193 -16.30 1.68 -8.89
N PHE A 194 -15.54 1.20 -7.91
CA PHE A 194 -14.08 1.09 -8.01
C PHE A 194 -13.66 -0.15 -8.80
N SER A 195 -12.58 -0.03 -9.57
CA SER A 195 -11.92 -1.16 -10.23
C SER A 195 -10.40 -1.08 -10.05
N VAL A 196 -9.77 -2.25 -10.01
CA VAL A 196 -8.33 -2.39 -9.77
C VAL A 196 -7.74 -3.23 -10.88
N MET A 197 -6.67 -2.75 -11.51
CA MET A 197 -5.97 -3.46 -12.57
C MET A 197 -4.48 -3.41 -12.35
N LEU A 198 -3.86 -4.58 -12.34
CA LEU A 198 -2.42 -4.74 -12.29
C LEU A 198 -1.87 -4.90 -13.71
N VAL A 199 -0.97 -4.02 -14.13
CA VAL A 199 -0.40 -3.99 -15.49
C VAL A 199 1.11 -4.22 -15.43
N GLY A 200 1.64 -5.17 -16.18
CA GLY A 200 3.07 -5.51 -16.15
C GLY A 200 3.38 -6.88 -16.76
N PRO A 201 4.30 -7.68 -16.18
CA PRO A 201 4.63 -9.03 -16.65
C PRO A 201 3.41 -9.94 -16.85
N GLN A 202 2.41 -9.82 -15.97
CA GLN A 202 1.12 -10.50 -16.09
C GLN A 202 -0.01 -9.53 -15.73
N ASN A 203 -0.86 -9.19 -16.70
CA ASN A 203 -2.02 -8.35 -16.39
C ASN A 203 -3.05 -9.13 -15.57
N VAL A 204 -3.51 -8.54 -14.46
CA VAL A 204 -4.45 -9.15 -13.52
C VAL A 204 -5.51 -8.13 -13.11
N GLU A 205 -6.78 -8.50 -13.20
CA GLU A 205 -7.87 -7.75 -12.61
C GLU A 205 -7.97 -8.06 -11.11
N GLY A 206 -8.04 -7.01 -10.29
CA GLY A 206 -8.24 -7.11 -8.85
C GLY A 206 -9.71 -7.22 -8.48
N ALA A 207 -9.97 -7.70 -7.27
CA ALA A 207 -11.30 -7.69 -6.67
C ALA A 207 -11.45 -6.46 -5.76
N VAL A 208 -12.65 -5.88 -5.73
CA VAL A 208 -13.02 -4.80 -4.81
C VAL A 208 -14.28 -5.21 -4.06
N VAL A 209 -14.26 -5.02 -2.75
CA VAL A 209 -15.39 -5.23 -1.84
C VAL A 209 -15.75 -3.89 -1.23
N ASP A 210 -17.03 -3.53 -1.32
CA ASP A 210 -17.61 -2.36 -0.67
C ASP A 210 -17.98 -2.71 0.78
N GLU A 211 -17.41 -1.99 1.74
CA GLU A 211 -17.68 -2.19 3.17
C GLU A 211 -18.96 -1.46 3.64
N GLY A 212 -19.59 -0.68 2.74
CA GLY A 212 -20.87 -0.02 2.95
C GLY A 212 -20.80 1.31 3.69
N ASP A 213 -19.61 1.73 4.12
CA ASP A 213 -19.36 2.93 4.93
C ASP A 213 -18.53 4.01 4.21
N GLY A 214 -18.36 3.88 2.89
CA GLY A 214 -17.50 4.74 2.08
C GLY A 214 -16.04 4.27 2.00
N THR A 215 -15.73 3.12 2.60
CA THR A 215 -14.46 2.43 2.42
C THR A 215 -14.61 1.15 1.60
N TYR A 216 -13.53 0.75 0.94
CA TYR A 216 -13.49 -0.42 0.07
C TYR A 216 -12.23 -1.23 0.34
N SER A 217 -12.37 -2.55 0.39
CA SER A 217 -11.25 -3.50 0.48
C SER A 217 -10.93 -4.03 -0.92
N ALA A 218 -9.74 -3.71 -1.41
CA ALA A 218 -9.27 -4.18 -2.71
C ALA A 218 -8.21 -5.27 -2.55
N SER A 219 -8.16 -6.20 -3.49
CA SER A 219 -7.14 -7.26 -3.51
C SER A 219 -6.77 -7.71 -4.90
N TYR A 220 -5.56 -8.26 -5.04
CA TYR A 220 -5.10 -8.88 -6.28
C TYR A 220 -4.18 -10.08 -5.95
N ARG A 221 -3.93 -10.92 -6.96
CA ARG A 221 -3.00 -12.05 -6.88
C ARG A 221 -2.36 -12.31 -8.24
N THR A 222 -1.04 -12.27 -8.30
CA THR A 222 -0.26 -12.63 -9.50
C THR A 222 0.78 -13.70 -9.15
N THR A 223 1.14 -14.54 -10.12
CA THR A 223 2.14 -15.61 -9.93
C THR A 223 3.48 -15.27 -10.56
N THR A 224 3.64 -14.06 -11.11
CA THR A 224 4.83 -13.66 -11.85
C THR A 224 5.51 -12.49 -11.16
N VAL A 225 6.81 -12.61 -10.89
CA VAL A 225 7.62 -11.54 -10.29
C VAL A 225 7.89 -10.40 -11.25
N GLY A 226 8.15 -9.21 -10.71
CA GLY A 226 8.58 -8.05 -11.49
C GLY A 226 7.95 -6.74 -11.03
N HIS A 227 8.24 -5.69 -11.79
CA HIS A 227 7.65 -4.36 -11.60
C HIS A 227 6.30 -4.29 -12.32
N TYR A 228 5.30 -3.73 -11.65
CA TYR A 228 3.94 -3.54 -12.13
C TYR A 228 3.50 -2.10 -11.89
N SER A 229 2.57 -1.64 -12.71
CA SER A 229 1.74 -0.47 -12.46
C SER A 229 0.38 -0.94 -11.94
N LEU A 230 0.06 -0.60 -10.69
CA LEU A 230 -1.22 -0.87 -10.08
C LEU A 230 -2.16 0.32 -10.31
N CYS A 231 -3.12 0.14 -11.21
CA CYS A 231 -4.12 1.14 -11.55
C CYS A 231 -5.37 0.93 -10.69
N ILE A 232 -5.90 2.02 -10.15
CA ILE A 232 -7.16 2.05 -9.40
C ILE A 232 -8.02 3.14 -10.02
N TYR A 233 -9.23 2.77 -10.44
CA TYR A 233 -10.16 3.66 -11.11
C TYR A 233 -11.47 3.77 -10.33
N LEU A 234 -12.10 4.94 -10.41
CA LEU A 234 -13.50 5.16 -10.09
C LEU A 234 -14.20 5.57 -11.38
N ALA A 235 -15.19 4.79 -11.83
CA ALA A 235 -15.94 5.06 -13.08
C ALA A 235 -15.06 5.35 -14.31
N GLY A 236 -13.87 4.75 -14.38
CA GLY A 236 -12.90 4.91 -15.48
C GLY A 236 -11.86 6.02 -15.30
N GLU A 237 -11.92 6.81 -14.23
CA GLU A 237 -10.94 7.84 -13.90
C GLU A 237 -9.98 7.39 -12.79
N HIS A 238 -8.70 7.75 -12.87
CA HIS A 238 -7.71 7.41 -11.86
C HIS A 238 -8.00 8.08 -10.51
N VAL A 239 -7.84 7.32 -9.43
CA VAL A 239 -7.84 7.89 -8.08
C VAL A 239 -6.53 8.60 -7.76
N HIS A 240 -6.49 9.35 -6.66
CA HIS A 240 -5.27 10.02 -6.21
C HIS A 240 -4.08 9.06 -6.10
N GLY A 241 -2.96 9.42 -6.72
CA GLY A 241 -1.71 8.65 -6.69
C GLY A 241 -1.67 7.46 -7.65
N SER A 242 -2.76 7.11 -8.31
CA SER A 242 -2.76 6.05 -9.33
C SER A 242 -2.17 6.57 -10.65
N PRO A 243 -1.38 5.75 -11.39
CA PRO A 243 -0.95 4.39 -11.06
C PRO A 243 0.14 4.32 -9.98
N PHE A 244 0.10 3.27 -9.15
CA PHE A 244 1.11 3.01 -8.13
C PHE A 244 2.21 2.09 -8.66
N GLU A 245 3.47 2.40 -8.35
CA GLU A 245 4.60 1.52 -8.64
C GLU A 245 4.63 0.35 -7.64
N LEU A 246 4.50 -0.87 -8.15
CA LEU A 246 4.44 -2.11 -7.36
C LEU A 246 5.56 -3.07 -7.74
N LEU A 247 6.28 -3.59 -6.75
CA LEU A 247 7.25 -4.67 -6.92
C LEU A 247 6.70 -6.00 -6.38
N ILE A 248 6.54 -6.99 -7.25
CA ILE A 248 6.22 -8.37 -6.85
C ILE A 248 7.50 -9.20 -6.75
N SER A 249 7.80 -9.67 -5.55
CA SER A 249 8.95 -10.53 -5.24
C SER A 249 8.60 -12.01 -5.25
N GLY A 250 9.60 -12.87 -5.43
CA GLY A 250 9.41 -14.33 -5.44
C GLY A 250 8.81 -14.85 -4.13
N GLY A 251 7.98 -15.88 -4.26
CA GLY A 251 7.31 -16.57 -3.16
C GLY A 251 8.24 -17.25 -2.15
N GLU A 252 7.64 -18.03 -1.24
CA GLU A 252 8.40 -18.95 -0.40
C GLU A 252 9.16 -19.96 -1.25
N THR A 253 10.36 -20.35 -0.81
CA THR A 253 11.16 -21.33 -1.55
C THR A 253 10.44 -22.65 -1.64
N HIS A 254 10.28 -23.14 -2.86
CA HIS A 254 9.80 -24.46 -3.15
C HIS A 254 10.99 -25.32 -3.59
N PRO A 255 11.51 -26.23 -2.73
CA PRO A 255 12.72 -26.99 -3.04
C PRO A 255 12.67 -27.66 -4.42
N PRO A 256 11.58 -28.36 -4.82
CA PRO A 256 11.50 -28.99 -6.14
C PRO A 256 11.57 -28.02 -7.33
N SER A 257 11.36 -26.72 -7.13
CA SER A 257 11.52 -25.70 -8.17
C SER A 257 12.94 -25.10 -8.21
N CYS A 258 13.73 -25.27 -7.14
CA CYS A 258 15.07 -24.69 -7.05
C CYS A 258 16.03 -25.35 -8.04
N THR A 259 16.96 -24.57 -8.57
CA THR A 259 17.88 -25.00 -9.63
C THR A 259 19.32 -24.93 -9.13
N LYS A 260 20.17 -25.79 -9.69
CA LYS A 260 21.62 -25.63 -9.65
C LYS A 260 22.06 -24.90 -10.92
N GLU A 261 23.01 -23.99 -10.79
CA GLU A 261 23.50 -23.13 -11.86
C GLU A 261 25.03 -23.02 -11.75
N ALA A 262 25.70 -22.69 -12.85
CA ALA A 262 27.12 -22.41 -12.82
C ALA A 262 27.39 -21.10 -12.05
N VAL A 263 28.60 -20.96 -11.51
CA VAL A 263 29.02 -19.68 -10.91
C VAL A 263 28.98 -18.58 -11.99
N PRO A 264 28.42 -17.38 -11.71
CA PRO A 264 28.41 -16.28 -12.66
C PRO A 264 29.81 -16.01 -13.25
N ASN A 265 29.89 -15.83 -14.57
CA ASN A 265 31.13 -15.68 -15.38
C ASN A 265 31.90 -16.97 -15.74
N ALA A 266 31.33 -18.16 -15.54
CA ALA A 266 31.83 -19.36 -16.22
C ALA A 266 31.53 -19.27 -17.74
N PRO A 267 32.52 -19.44 -18.65
CA PRO A 267 32.26 -19.37 -20.08
C PRO A 267 31.31 -20.50 -20.52
N ASN A 268 30.21 -20.14 -21.18
CA ASN A 268 29.31 -20.98 -22.00
C ASN A 268 28.26 -21.90 -21.34
N LEU A 269 27.74 -21.64 -20.13
CA LEU A 269 26.60 -22.41 -19.61
C LEU A 269 25.43 -21.51 -19.18
N GLN A 270 24.40 -21.39 -20.04
CA GLN A 270 23.08 -20.87 -19.69
C GLN A 270 22.10 -22.04 -19.63
N GLY A 271 21.60 -22.39 -18.44
CA GLY A 271 20.50 -23.35 -18.29
C GLY A 271 20.58 -24.24 -17.03
N ALA A 272 19.44 -24.40 -16.35
CA ALA A 272 19.27 -25.23 -15.15
C ALA A 272 19.27 -26.75 -15.41
N THR A 273 19.35 -27.17 -16.68
CA THR A 273 19.15 -28.56 -17.12
C THR A 273 20.44 -29.37 -17.30
N GLU A 274 21.60 -28.79 -17.00
CA GLU A 274 22.87 -29.48 -17.20
C GLU A 274 23.21 -30.46 -16.05
N THR A 275 23.92 -31.55 -16.37
CA THR A 275 24.47 -32.45 -15.36
C THR A 275 25.54 -31.71 -14.55
N LEU A 276 25.69 -32.02 -13.27
CA LEU A 276 26.70 -31.35 -12.45
C LEU A 276 28.12 -31.55 -13.01
N SER A 277 28.36 -32.67 -13.70
CA SER A 277 29.61 -32.95 -14.42
C SER A 277 29.87 -31.99 -15.59
N LYS A 278 28.86 -31.35 -16.19
CA LYS A 278 29.06 -30.30 -17.21
C LYS A 278 29.39 -28.96 -16.58
N ILE A 279 28.80 -28.66 -15.42
CA ILE A 279 29.13 -27.47 -14.61
C ILE A 279 30.55 -27.59 -14.05
N LEU A 280 31.00 -28.82 -13.74
CA LEU A 280 32.28 -29.15 -13.14
C LEU A 280 33.07 -30.20 -13.97
N PRO A 281 33.51 -29.89 -15.21
CA PRO A 281 34.04 -30.89 -16.15
C PRO A 281 35.48 -31.38 -15.85
N LYS A 282 36.16 -30.81 -14.84
CA LYS A 282 37.55 -31.14 -14.49
C LYS A 282 37.77 -31.21 -12.97
N SER A 283 36.81 -31.75 -12.23
CA SER A 283 36.98 -31.96 -10.80
C SER A 283 38.09 -32.98 -10.55
N VAL A 284 39.11 -32.57 -9.80
CA VAL A 284 40.22 -33.42 -9.36
C VAL A 284 40.33 -33.40 -7.83
N ALA A 285 40.89 -34.46 -7.26
CA ALA A 285 41.10 -34.58 -5.82
C ALA A 285 41.87 -33.36 -5.27
N GLY A 286 41.38 -32.80 -4.16
CA GLY A 286 41.93 -31.62 -3.50
C GLY A 286 41.58 -30.28 -4.13
N ALA A 287 41.07 -30.23 -5.36
CA ALA A 287 40.68 -28.97 -6.00
C ALA A 287 39.34 -28.47 -5.47
N LYS A 288 39.27 -27.16 -5.16
CA LYS A 288 38.02 -26.50 -4.78
C LYS A 288 37.06 -26.46 -5.98
N CYS A 289 35.90 -27.05 -5.82
CA CYS A 289 34.79 -27.04 -6.76
C CYS A 289 33.66 -26.18 -6.20
N SER A 290 33.00 -25.42 -7.06
CA SER A 290 31.89 -24.55 -6.66
C SER A 290 30.80 -24.47 -7.72
N PHE A 291 29.55 -24.38 -7.27
CA PHE A 291 28.36 -24.11 -8.10
C PHE A 291 27.36 -23.28 -7.31
N VAL A 292 26.33 -22.74 -7.96
CA VAL A 292 25.31 -21.91 -7.34
C VAL A 292 23.98 -22.64 -7.25
N ILE A 293 23.25 -22.46 -6.16
CA ILE A 293 21.83 -22.80 -6.05
C ILE A 293 21.03 -21.50 -6.25
N GLN A 294 20.07 -21.49 -7.17
CA GLN A 294 19.08 -20.43 -7.28
C GLN A 294 17.80 -20.87 -6.58
N ALA A 295 17.46 -20.22 -5.47
CA ALA A 295 16.20 -20.44 -4.79
C ALA A 295 15.04 -19.91 -5.64
N ARG A 296 14.00 -20.73 -5.76
CA ARG A 296 12.81 -20.43 -6.57
C ARG A 296 11.54 -20.81 -5.83
N ASP A 297 10.46 -20.08 -6.09
CA ASP A 297 9.13 -20.41 -5.56
C ASP A 297 8.45 -21.53 -6.36
N CYS A 298 7.23 -21.90 -5.97
CA CYS A 298 6.48 -22.98 -6.64
C CYS A 298 6.08 -22.65 -8.08
N PHE A 299 6.16 -21.38 -8.50
CA PHE A 299 5.92 -20.93 -9.88
C PHE A 299 7.22 -20.82 -10.70
N GLY A 300 8.38 -21.09 -10.08
CA GLY A 300 9.69 -21.02 -10.73
C GLY A 300 10.34 -19.64 -10.71
N ASN A 301 9.72 -18.65 -10.04
CA ASN A 301 10.28 -17.32 -9.95
C ASN A 301 11.52 -17.32 -9.04
N PRO A 302 12.59 -16.59 -9.40
CA PRO A 302 13.73 -16.43 -8.51
C PRO A 302 13.31 -15.67 -7.25
N ARG A 303 13.82 -16.11 -6.10
CA ARG A 303 13.73 -15.30 -4.88
C ARG A 303 14.75 -14.17 -4.94
N GLY A 304 14.39 -13.03 -4.36
CA GLY A 304 15.26 -11.86 -4.26
C GLY A 304 15.86 -11.64 -2.87
N ARG A 305 15.77 -12.64 -1.98
CA ARG A 305 16.31 -12.59 -0.62
C ARG A 305 16.85 -13.95 -0.20
N GLY A 306 17.93 -13.93 0.58
CA GLY A 306 18.51 -15.11 1.22
C GLY A 306 17.69 -15.64 2.43
N GLY A 307 18.35 -16.45 3.25
CA GLY A 307 17.83 -17.00 4.51
C GLY A 307 17.42 -18.48 4.49
N ASP A 308 17.36 -19.12 3.32
CA ASP A 308 17.01 -20.53 3.21
C ASP A 308 18.17 -21.46 3.61
N PRO A 309 17.96 -22.39 4.57
CA PRO A 309 19.02 -23.27 5.09
C PRO A 309 19.30 -24.46 4.15
N PHE A 310 19.86 -24.18 2.97
CA PHE A 310 20.30 -25.22 2.05
C PHE A 310 21.44 -26.06 2.66
N VAL A 311 21.38 -27.37 2.42
CA VAL A 311 22.41 -28.32 2.81
C VAL A 311 22.84 -29.10 1.58
N CYS A 312 24.15 -29.13 1.33
CA CYS A 312 24.75 -29.93 0.27
C CYS A 312 25.70 -30.99 0.86
N THR A 313 25.48 -32.25 0.49
CA THR A 313 26.32 -33.39 0.87
C THR A 313 26.76 -34.17 -0.36
N LEU A 314 27.99 -34.69 -0.32
CA LEU A 314 28.49 -35.62 -1.32
C LEU A 314 28.63 -36.99 -0.67
N SER A 315 28.19 -38.02 -1.37
CA SER A 315 28.26 -39.43 -0.96
C SER A 315 28.84 -40.27 -2.10
N GLY A 316 29.42 -41.43 -1.81
CA GLY A 316 30.14 -42.25 -2.79
C GLY A 316 31.54 -42.57 -2.30
N ALA A 317 32.56 -42.21 -3.08
CA ALA A 317 33.98 -42.43 -2.71
C ALA A 317 34.38 -41.81 -1.36
N GLN A 318 33.78 -40.67 -1.00
CA GLN A 318 33.94 -40.03 0.30
C GLN A 318 32.61 -39.39 0.73
N LEU A 319 32.28 -39.48 2.02
CA LEU A 319 31.20 -38.69 2.60
C LEU A 319 31.76 -37.33 3.04
N LEU A 320 31.26 -36.24 2.47
CA LEU A 320 31.63 -34.89 2.89
C LEU A 320 30.44 -33.92 2.82
N LYS A 321 30.42 -32.95 3.73
CA LYS A 321 29.47 -31.84 3.72
C LYS A 321 30.12 -30.65 3.03
N ALA A 322 29.45 -30.11 2.02
CA ALA A 322 29.92 -28.89 1.35
C ALA A 322 29.62 -27.66 2.22
N ASP A 323 30.42 -26.61 2.03
CA ASP A 323 30.13 -25.28 2.54
C ASP A 323 29.07 -24.63 1.65
N VAL A 324 28.08 -23.99 2.26
CA VAL A 324 26.96 -23.33 1.55
C VAL A 324 26.87 -21.90 2.08
N GLY A 325 27.36 -20.96 1.27
CA GLY A 325 27.29 -19.53 1.57
C GLY A 325 26.02 -18.91 0.97
N ASP A 326 25.33 -18.09 1.75
CA ASP A 326 24.19 -17.30 1.30
C ASP A 326 24.68 -15.96 0.74
N ASN A 327 24.33 -15.64 -0.50
CA ASN A 327 24.70 -14.36 -1.13
C ASN A 327 23.74 -13.22 -0.79
N GLY A 328 22.63 -13.50 -0.08
CA GLY A 328 21.64 -12.53 0.37
C GLY A 328 20.60 -12.15 -0.68
N ASP A 329 20.75 -12.59 -1.93
CA ASP A 329 19.92 -12.24 -3.08
C ASP A 329 19.03 -13.40 -3.57
N GLY A 330 18.96 -14.50 -2.81
CA GLY A 330 18.26 -15.73 -3.21
C GLY A 330 19.14 -16.74 -3.95
N THR A 331 20.43 -16.44 -4.11
CA THR A 331 21.44 -17.38 -4.59
C THR A 331 22.36 -17.88 -3.47
N TYR A 332 22.85 -19.11 -3.60
CA TYR A 332 23.70 -19.75 -2.59
C TYR A 332 24.92 -20.38 -3.26
N LEU A 333 26.12 -19.98 -2.82
CA LEU A 333 27.38 -20.54 -3.31
C LEU A 333 27.71 -21.82 -2.56
N VAL A 334 27.70 -22.94 -3.27
CA VAL A 334 28.18 -24.23 -2.75
C VAL A 334 29.66 -24.37 -3.06
N SER A 335 30.47 -24.77 -2.07
CA SER A 335 31.90 -25.02 -2.23
C SER A 335 32.35 -26.29 -1.51
N PHE A 336 33.16 -27.12 -2.18
CA PHE A 336 33.72 -28.34 -1.59
C PHE A 336 35.04 -28.73 -2.27
N ALA A 337 35.86 -29.54 -1.60
CA ALA A 337 37.11 -30.08 -2.13
C ALA A 337 37.22 -31.57 -1.73
N PRO A 338 36.79 -32.51 -2.59
CA PRO A 338 36.87 -33.94 -2.30
C PRO A 338 38.33 -34.39 -2.34
N SER A 339 38.78 -35.18 -1.37
CA SER A 339 40.16 -35.68 -1.33
C SER A 339 40.32 -37.03 -2.04
N LEU A 340 39.23 -37.77 -2.23
CA LEU A 340 39.26 -39.06 -2.91
C LEU A 340 38.78 -38.93 -4.36
N ALA A 341 39.47 -39.63 -5.26
CA ALA A 341 39.01 -39.81 -6.64
C ALA A 341 37.90 -40.87 -6.68
N GLY A 342 36.97 -40.72 -7.61
CA GLY A 342 35.86 -41.65 -7.81
C GLY A 342 34.53 -40.96 -8.08
N ASP A 343 33.46 -41.75 -8.05
CA ASP A 343 32.11 -41.28 -8.33
C ASP A 343 31.40 -40.83 -7.05
N TYR A 344 30.68 -39.72 -7.20
CA TYR A 344 29.92 -39.07 -6.14
C TYR A 344 28.48 -38.81 -6.57
N LEU A 345 27.57 -38.87 -5.60
CA LEU A 345 26.22 -38.32 -5.68
C LEU A 345 26.13 -37.08 -4.79
N VAL A 346 25.93 -35.93 -5.44
CA VAL A 346 25.79 -34.63 -4.79
C VAL A 346 24.31 -34.37 -4.49
N ALA A 347 23.95 -34.43 -3.22
CA ALA A 347 22.60 -34.20 -2.74
C ALA A 347 22.48 -32.78 -2.16
N VAL A 348 21.65 -31.96 -2.79
CA VAL A 348 21.23 -30.65 -2.27
C VAL A 348 19.80 -30.76 -1.74
N THR A 349 19.61 -30.28 -0.51
CA THR A 349 18.31 -30.31 0.18
C THR A 349 18.02 -28.98 0.89
N LEU A 350 16.75 -28.66 1.03
CA LEU A 350 16.25 -27.58 1.89
C LEU A 350 15.18 -28.19 2.80
N ASN A 351 15.30 -28.02 4.12
CA ASN A 351 14.40 -28.65 5.10
C ASN A 351 14.21 -30.17 4.87
N LYS A 352 15.31 -30.87 4.52
CA LYS A 352 15.36 -32.30 4.17
C LYS A 352 14.64 -32.71 2.88
N GLN A 353 14.07 -31.77 2.13
CA GLN A 353 13.49 -32.02 0.81
C GLN A 353 14.53 -31.75 -0.29
N HIS A 354 14.62 -32.66 -1.26
CA HIS A 354 15.50 -32.52 -2.40
C HIS A 354 15.07 -31.38 -3.33
N ILE A 355 16.05 -30.64 -3.87
CA ILE A 355 15.80 -29.71 -4.97
C ILE A 355 15.65 -30.44 -6.32
N CYS A 356 15.28 -29.71 -7.38
CA CYS A 356 15.08 -30.28 -8.71
C CYS A 356 16.30 -31.10 -9.19
N GLY A 357 16.09 -32.40 -9.44
CA GLY A 357 17.11 -33.32 -9.95
C GLY A 357 18.25 -33.66 -8.98
N SER A 358 18.16 -33.28 -7.70
CA SER A 358 19.15 -33.55 -6.66
C SER A 358 19.56 -35.03 -6.60
N ARG A 359 20.79 -35.30 -6.13
CA ARG A 359 21.59 -36.52 -6.37
C ARG A 359 22.28 -36.49 -7.72
N TYR A 360 22.98 -35.38 -7.96
CA TYR A 360 23.70 -35.16 -9.20
C TYR A 360 24.96 -36.04 -9.25
N PRO A 361 25.16 -36.83 -10.31
CA PRO A 361 26.41 -37.56 -10.51
C PRO A 361 27.59 -36.60 -10.72
N LEU A 362 28.70 -36.88 -10.07
CA LEU A 362 29.97 -36.16 -10.21
C LEU A 362 31.12 -37.16 -10.17
N SER A 363 31.93 -37.20 -11.22
CA SER A 363 33.19 -37.97 -11.23
C SER A 363 34.35 -37.05 -10.90
N VAL A 364 35.17 -37.45 -9.93
CA VAL A 364 36.37 -36.73 -9.50
C VAL A 364 37.59 -37.54 -9.91
N GLY A 365 38.48 -36.96 -10.70
CA GLY A 365 39.75 -37.57 -11.08
C GLY A 365 40.80 -37.50 -9.97
N ALA A 366 41.81 -38.37 -10.03
CA ALA A 366 43.00 -38.22 -9.19
C ALA A 366 43.75 -36.92 -9.55
N ALA A 367 44.40 -36.31 -8.57
CA ALA A 367 45.28 -35.18 -8.85
C ALA A 367 46.60 -35.64 -9.51
N SER A 368 47.48 -34.69 -9.81
CA SER A 368 48.84 -35.00 -10.25
C SER A 368 49.58 -35.83 -9.20
N ALA A 369 50.41 -36.76 -9.64
CA ALA A 369 51.20 -37.60 -8.75
C ALA A 369 52.06 -36.77 -7.78
N HIS A 370 52.13 -37.22 -6.53
CA HIS A 370 52.98 -36.64 -5.50
C HIS A 370 54.11 -37.62 -5.17
N ALA A 371 55.36 -37.20 -5.36
CA ALA A 371 56.52 -38.09 -5.29
C ALA A 371 56.60 -38.89 -3.97
N SER A 372 56.32 -38.26 -2.82
CA SER A 372 56.38 -38.93 -1.51
C SER A 372 55.26 -39.94 -1.26
N ALA A 373 54.20 -39.95 -2.07
CA ALA A 373 53.09 -40.89 -1.97
C ALA A 373 53.28 -42.11 -2.91
N CYS A 374 54.18 -42.00 -3.90
CA CYS A 374 54.42 -43.04 -4.89
C CYS A 374 55.20 -44.23 -4.30
N VAL A 375 54.94 -45.44 -4.80
CA VAL A 375 55.58 -46.67 -4.31
C VAL A 375 56.29 -47.39 -5.44
N VAL A 376 57.55 -47.78 -5.22
CA VAL A 376 58.30 -48.67 -6.12
C VAL A 376 58.31 -50.10 -5.59
N SER A 377 58.19 -51.08 -6.49
CA SER A 377 58.21 -52.49 -6.14
C SER A 377 58.88 -53.33 -7.24
N GLY A 378 59.31 -54.56 -6.91
CA GLY A 378 59.85 -55.51 -7.89
C GLY A 378 61.24 -56.04 -7.55
N SER A 379 61.58 -57.19 -8.13
CA SER A 379 62.86 -57.89 -7.88
C SER A 379 64.07 -57.08 -8.35
N GLY A 380 63.92 -56.25 -9.39
CA GLY A 380 64.96 -55.37 -9.89
C GLY A 380 65.44 -54.30 -8.90
N LEU A 381 64.71 -54.05 -7.81
CA LEU A 381 65.16 -53.17 -6.72
C LEU A 381 66.21 -53.85 -5.80
N HIS A 382 66.28 -55.18 -5.80
CA HIS A 382 67.06 -55.94 -4.83
C HIS A 382 68.25 -56.67 -5.47
N SER A 383 68.10 -57.17 -6.71
CA SER A 383 69.17 -57.86 -7.43
C SER A 383 69.02 -57.71 -8.95
N ALA A 384 70.15 -57.75 -9.66
CA ALA A 384 70.22 -57.74 -11.12
C ALA A 384 71.38 -58.61 -11.61
N THR A 385 71.25 -59.21 -12.79
CA THR A 385 72.34 -59.99 -13.42
C THR A 385 72.98 -59.15 -14.53
N ALA A 386 74.31 -59.04 -14.54
CA ALA A 386 75.04 -58.34 -15.59
C ALA A 386 74.62 -58.81 -16.99
N GLY A 387 74.31 -57.86 -17.88
CA GLY A 387 73.84 -58.14 -19.24
C GLY A 387 72.40 -58.64 -19.38
N LYS A 388 71.65 -58.82 -18.28
CA LYS A 388 70.21 -59.15 -18.32
C LYS A 388 69.36 -57.98 -17.85
N MET A 389 68.22 -57.79 -18.51
CA MET A 389 67.24 -56.75 -18.13
C MET A 389 66.58 -57.10 -16.79
N SER A 390 66.72 -56.22 -15.81
CA SER A 390 65.93 -56.22 -14.58
C SER A 390 64.79 -55.20 -14.68
N LYS A 391 63.66 -55.48 -14.03
CA LYS A 391 62.48 -54.60 -14.01
C LYS A 391 62.07 -54.28 -12.57
N PHE A 392 61.55 -53.07 -12.38
CA PHE A 392 60.76 -52.67 -11.23
C PHE A 392 59.51 -51.95 -11.74
N ALA A 393 58.49 -51.85 -10.89
CA ALA A 393 57.26 -51.12 -11.16
C ALA A 393 57.19 -49.90 -10.23
N LEU A 394 56.68 -48.79 -10.76
CA LEU A 394 56.33 -47.59 -10.02
C LEU A 394 54.81 -47.45 -10.04
N GLN A 395 54.18 -47.43 -8.87
CA GLN A 395 52.79 -47.07 -8.72
C GLN A 395 52.71 -45.60 -8.30
N ALA A 396 52.13 -44.77 -9.17
CA ALA A 396 51.93 -43.36 -8.89
C ALA A 396 50.66 -43.13 -8.06
N PHE A 397 50.79 -42.28 -7.03
CA PHE A 397 49.68 -41.82 -6.19
C PHE A 397 49.72 -40.29 -6.10
N ASP A 398 48.57 -39.65 -6.02
CA ASP A 398 48.49 -38.24 -5.63
C ASP A 398 48.72 -38.03 -4.13
N ALA A 399 48.74 -36.77 -3.67
CA ALA A 399 48.97 -36.42 -2.27
C ALA A 399 47.91 -36.97 -1.30
N TYR A 400 46.76 -37.44 -1.81
CA TYR A 400 45.65 -37.98 -1.03
C TYR A 400 45.56 -39.51 -1.10
N GLY A 401 46.50 -40.17 -1.80
CA GLY A 401 46.55 -41.62 -1.93
C GLY A 401 45.69 -42.17 -3.06
N ASN A 402 45.20 -41.32 -3.97
CA ASN A 402 44.47 -41.80 -5.15
C ASN A 402 45.46 -42.31 -6.20
N THR A 403 45.17 -43.46 -6.80
CA THR A 403 45.93 -43.95 -7.94
C THR A 403 45.76 -43.02 -9.13
N THR A 404 46.87 -42.60 -9.72
CA THR A 404 46.87 -41.70 -10.88
C THR A 404 47.59 -42.34 -12.06
N GLU A 405 47.07 -42.13 -13.26
CA GLU A 405 47.70 -42.55 -14.51
C GLU A 405 48.75 -41.54 -14.99
N VAL A 406 48.77 -40.35 -14.38
CA VAL A 406 49.75 -39.31 -14.68
C VAL A 406 50.97 -39.54 -13.80
N ALA A 407 52.05 -40.04 -14.39
CA ALA A 407 53.33 -40.19 -13.69
C ALA A 407 53.82 -38.84 -13.12
N PRO A 408 54.57 -38.83 -12.01
CA PRO A 408 55.19 -37.60 -11.53
C PRO A 408 56.13 -37.04 -12.62
N GLU A 409 56.20 -35.71 -12.74
CA GLU A 409 57.12 -35.06 -13.66
C GLU A 409 58.55 -35.53 -13.37
N GLU A 410 59.20 -36.13 -14.37
CA GLU A 410 60.59 -36.60 -14.35
C GLU A 410 60.96 -37.63 -13.26
N VAL A 411 60.72 -38.91 -13.54
CA VAL A 411 61.29 -40.02 -12.75
C VAL A 411 62.72 -40.31 -13.22
N GLU A 412 63.73 -39.84 -12.48
CA GLU A 412 65.14 -40.18 -12.72
C GLU A 412 65.54 -41.47 -11.99
N VAL A 413 66.16 -42.41 -12.71
CA VAL A 413 66.73 -43.63 -12.13
C VAL A 413 68.25 -43.57 -12.20
N ARG A 414 68.90 -43.42 -11.04
CA ARG A 414 70.38 -43.37 -10.95
C ARG A 414 70.93 -44.57 -10.19
N ILE A 415 71.80 -45.36 -10.83
CA ILE A 415 72.53 -46.45 -10.20
C ILE A 415 73.93 -45.96 -9.85
N VAL A 416 74.24 -45.88 -8.56
CA VAL A 416 75.56 -45.45 -8.06
C VAL A 416 76.29 -46.64 -7.47
N ARG A 417 77.53 -46.89 -7.92
CA ARG A 417 78.39 -47.92 -7.34
C ARG A 417 78.72 -47.52 -5.90
N ARG A 418 78.46 -48.41 -4.92
CA ARG A 418 78.95 -48.19 -3.54
C ARG A 418 80.48 -48.07 -3.60
N HIS A 419 81.01 -46.96 -3.12
CA HIS A 419 82.44 -46.83 -2.88
C HIS A 419 82.77 -47.74 -1.70
N ASP A 420 83.65 -48.72 -1.91
CA ASP A 420 84.24 -49.47 -0.82
C ASP A 420 85.16 -48.53 -0.03
N GLY A 421 84.66 -48.01 1.09
CA GLY A 421 85.50 -47.43 2.11
C GLY A 421 86.21 -48.57 2.85
N GLY A 422 87.50 -48.77 2.55
CA GLY A 422 88.31 -49.76 3.28
C GLY A 422 89.76 -49.94 2.84
N GLY A 423 90.62 -48.95 3.11
CA GLY A 423 91.92 -49.13 3.79
C GLY A 423 93.17 -49.62 3.02
N GLY A 424 94.30 -48.96 3.27
CA GLY A 424 95.64 -49.56 3.19
C GLY A 424 96.78 -48.60 2.83
N GLY A 425 97.39 -47.95 3.82
CA GLY A 425 98.60 -47.13 3.71
C GLY A 425 98.86 -46.34 4.99
#